data_AF-A0AAW1P7F5-F1
#
_entry.id   AF-A0AAW1P7F5-F1
#
_cell.length_a   1.000
_cell.length_b   1.000
_cell.length_c   1.000
_cell.angle_alpha   90.00
_cell.angle_beta   90.00
_cell.angle_gamma   90.00
#
_symmetry.space_group_name_H-M   'P 1'
#
loop_
_entity.id
_entity.type
_entity.pdbx_description
1 polymer ?
#
loop_
_entity_poly.entity_id
_entity_poly.type
_entity_poly.pdbx_seq_one_letter_code
_entity_poly.pdbx_strand_id
1 'polypeptide(L)'
;MTHAIQEKLSREVLRKLRLATEAEDKDDREIICGEVFADVTGSLDDLAREKLGIDRDCRFYEILAPYFHKTWDAAEALLYVCRRLWGQPYIAPVYTLLLHRWLLLHKDAGGQLQRQKHVNVLVSGARQLIWGDVHSSAPNFRPLYDFLAREIVLATDRSHLPTLPGPSWVGLLTIVAAFLPFYYPAEELAAAIDHFPGPDQRHARHRLSNGHRGEGADMLVGELADTLRQMRTEASLLRYLKALLALQRSTFLTHTRRITRIRLQAELYSLTSRGGPRYLPRSVNAAAFQVLGALFPAGHRSRSPESPLATVGPLEAHVRGDC
;
A
#
# COMPACT_ATOMS: atom_id res chain seq x y z
N MET A 1 33.60 -8.54 -0.88
CA MET A 1 33.39 -8.28 0.57
C MET A 1 31.90 -8.29 0.93
N THR A 2 31.06 -7.52 0.21
CA THR A 2 29.61 -7.41 0.44
C THR A 2 28.85 -8.74 0.49
N HIS A 3 29.13 -9.68 -0.43
CA HIS A 3 28.49 -10.99 -0.44
C HIS A 3 28.75 -11.81 0.83
N ALA A 4 29.99 -11.80 1.35
CA ALA A 4 30.33 -12.53 2.57
C ALA A 4 29.64 -11.95 3.82
N ILE A 5 29.41 -10.63 3.84
CA ILE A 5 28.64 -9.96 4.90
C ILE A 5 27.16 -10.36 4.79
N GLN A 6 26.58 -10.29 3.59
CA GLN A 6 25.20 -10.71 3.31
C GLN A 6 24.95 -12.17 3.71
N GLU A 7 25.88 -13.06 3.39
CA GLU A 7 25.80 -14.47 3.77
C GLU A 7 25.81 -14.65 5.29
N LYS A 8 26.70 -13.96 6.01
CA LYS A 8 26.72 -13.99 7.49
C LYS A 8 25.41 -13.49 8.09
N LEU A 9 24.89 -12.36 7.60
CA LEU A 9 23.61 -11.80 8.04
C LEU A 9 22.44 -12.76 7.74
N SER A 10 22.43 -13.39 6.56
CA SER A 10 21.40 -14.37 6.21
C SER A 10 21.43 -15.59 7.12
N ARG A 11 22.63 -16.06 7.50
CA ARG A 11 22.79 -17.19 8.42
C ARG A 11 22.28 -16.83 9.81
N GLU A 12 22.50 -15.60 10.25
CA GLU A 12 22.00 -15.13 11.55
C GLU A 12 20.47 -15.05 11.58
N VAL A 13 19.84 -14.49 10.53
CA VAL A 13 18.38 -14.48 10.40
C VAL A 13 17.82 -15.91 10.42
N LEU A 14 18.42 -16.83 9.65
CA LEU A 14 18.01 -18.23 9.63
C LEU A 14 18.21 -18.92 10.98
N ARG A 15 19.30 -18.61 11.68
CA ARG A 15 19.58 -19.14 13.03
C ARG A 15 18.50 -18.72 14.00
N LYS A 16 18.18 -17.43 14.09
CA LYS A 16 17.12 -16.91 14.99
C LYS A 16 15.75 -17.47 14.65
N LEU A 17 15.39 -17.55 13.38
CA LEU A 17 14.10 -18.13 12.98
C LEU A 17 14.04 -19.64 13.28
N ARG A 18 15.14 -20.39 13.19
CA ARG A 18 15.17 -21.80 13.61
C ARG A 18 14.98 -21.94 15.12
N LEU A 19 15.60 -21.08 15.92
CA LEU A 19 15.34 -21.02 17.36
C LEU A 19 13.86 -20.80 17.65
N ALA A 20 13.20 -19.89 16.92
CA ALA A 20 11.75 -19.70 17.06
C ALA A 20 10.93 -20.97 16.71
N THR A 21 11.39 -21.80 15.78
CA THR A 21 10.71 -23.08 15.46
C THR A 21 10.90 -24.17 16.52
N GLU A 22 11.93 -24.04 17.34
CA GLU A 22 12.31 -24.98 18.40
C GLU A 22 11.79 -24.53 19.76
N ALA A 23 11.43 -23.25 19.91
CA ALA A 23 10.83 -22.70 21.13
C ALA A 23 9.52 -23.42 21.48
N GLU A 24 9.46 -23.94 22.72
CA GLU A 24 8.30 -24.65 23.27
C GLU A 24 7.18 -23.65 23.64
N ASP A 25 7.55 -22.53 24.25
CA ASP A 25 6.61 -21.46 24.60
C ASP A 25 6.23 -20.62 23.38
N LYS A 26 4.94 -20.27 23.29
CA LYS A 26 4.41 -19.36 22.30
C LYS A 26 4.95 -17.94 22.50
N ASP A 27 5.10 -17.48 23.74
CA ASP A 27 5.52 -16.11 24.02
C ASP A 27 6.99 -15.92 23.63
N ASP A 28 7.85 -16.91 23.93
CA ASP A 28 9.25 -16.93 23.47
C ASP A 28 9.34 -16.90 21.94
N ARG A 29 8.49 -17.68 21.26
CA ARG A 29 8.44 -17.69 19.79
C ARG A 29 8.06 -16.32 19.24
N GLU A 30 7.08 -15.66 19.83
CA GLU A 30 6.65 -14.31 19.42
C GLU A 30 7.76 -13.29 19.65
N ILE A 31 8.44 -13.34 20.80
CA ILE A 31 9.58 -12.47 21.13
C ILE A 31 10.69 -12.64 20.09
N ILE A 32 11.12 -13.87 19.82
CA ILE A 32 12.19 -14.13 18.84
C ILE A 32 11.78 -13.64 17.44
N CYS A 33 10.52 -13.87 17.03
CA CYS A 33 10.04 -13.36 15.74
C CYS A 33 10.02 -11.82 15.69
N GLY A 34 9.68 -11.17 16.80
CA GLY A 34 9.73 -9.72 16.97
C GLY A 34 11.16 -9.17 16.89
N GLU A 35 12.12 -9.83 17.52
CA GLU A 35 13.55 -9.47 17.43
C GLU A 35 14.07 -9.58 15.98
N VAL A 36 13.78 -10.67 15.28
CA VAL A 36 14.16 -10.83 13.87
C VAL A 36 13.55 -9.71 13.02
N PHE A 37 12.30 -9.35 13.29
CA PHE A 37 11.65 -8.25 12.59
C PHE A 37 12.32 -6.90 12.87
N ALA A 38 12.65 -6.61 14.14
CA ALA A 38 13.38 -5.41 14.51
C ALA A 38 14.75 -5.34 13.82
N ASP A 39 15.50 -6.44 13.79
CA ASP A 39 16.80 -6.52 13.13
C ASP A 39 16.69 -6.27 11.62
N VAL A 40 15.72 -6.92 10.96
CA VAL A 40 15.53 -6.82 9.50
C VAL A 40 15.05 -5.42 9.09
N THR A 41 14.27 -4.75 9.93
CA THR A 41 13.74 -3.40 9.68
C THR A 41 14.64 -2.29 10.21
N GLY A 42 15.67 -2.62 11.00
CA GLY A 42 16.66 -1.68 11.52
C GLY A 42 17.43 -0.96 10.42
N SER A 43 17.76 0.31 10.68
CA SER A 43 18.63 1.10 9.81
C SER A 43 20.08 0.67 9.98
N LEU A 44 20.85 0.70 8.89
CA LEU A 44 22.30 0.51 8.96
C LEU A 44 22.95 1.70 9.66
N ASP A 45 23.87 1.42 10.58
CA ASP A 45 24.74 2.43 11.16
C ASP A 45 25.83 2.87 10.16
N ASP A 46 26.49 3.99 10.46
CA ASP A 46 27.50 4.60 9.58
C ASP A 46 28.63 3.62 9.23
N LEU A 47 29.04 2.80 10.20
CA LEU A 47 30.08 1.80 10.04
C LEU A 47 29.66 0.64 9.11
N ALA A 48 28.43 0.13 9.24
CA ALA A 48 27.91 -0.88 8.34
C ALA A 48 27.74 -0.34 6.93
N ARG A 49 27.27 0.90 6.79
CA ARG A 49 27.15 1.60 5.49
C ARG A 49 28.52 1.73 4.81
N GLU A 50 29.55 2.17 5.53
CA GLU A 50 30.92 2.25 5.01
C GLU A 50 31.44 0.88 4.54
N LYS A 51 31.30 -0.16 5.36
CA LYS A 51 31.73 -1.53 5.01
C LYS A 51 31.00 -2.12 3.82
N LEU A 52 29.75 -1.73 3.60
CA LEU A 52 28.93 -2.19 2.48
C LEU A 52 29.08 -1.30 1.24
N GLY A 53 29.74 -0.14 1.36
CA GLY A 53 29.90 0.83 0.28
C GLY A 53 28.57 1.51 -0.07
N ILE A 54 27.74 1.83 0.92
CA ILE A 54 26.40 2.40 0.73
C ILE A 54 26.37 3.83 1.25
N ASP A 55 26.11 4.78 0.36
CA ASP A 55 26.12 6.22 0.64
C ASP A 55 24.72 6.80 0.94
N ARG A 56 23.77 5.94 1.30
CA ARG A 56 22.39 6.35 1.60
C ARG A 56 21.87 5.64 2.83
N ASP A 57 20.90 6.25 3.49
CA ASP A 57 20.13 5.56 4.50
C ASP A 57 19.41 4.35 3.88
N CYS A 58 19.61 3.21 4.53
CA CYS A 58 19.05 1.95 4.12
C CYS A 58 18.86 1.04 5.33
N ARG A 59 17.90 0.13 5.21
CA ARG A 59 17.60 -0.89 6.22
C ARG A 59 18.22 -2.22 5.86
N PHE A 60 18.42 -3.09 6.85
CA PHE A 60 19.01 -4.41 6.65
C PHE A 60 18.29 -5.24 5.57
N TYR A 61 16.95 -5.17 5.51
CA TYR A 61 16.21 -5.91 4.48
C TYR A 61 16.55 -5.49 3.04
N GLU A 62 16.92 -4.22 2.81
CA GLU A 62 17.28 -3.74 1.46
C GLU A 62 18.58 -4.40 0.98
N ILE A 63 19.41 -4.88 1.91
CA ILE A 63 20.67 -5.55 1.62
C ILE A 63 20.46 -7.07 1.50
N LEU A 64 19.57 -7.62 2.32
CA LEU A 64 19.28 -9.05 2.35
C LEU A 64 18.34 -9.50 1.22
N ALA A 65 17.35 -8.71 0.81
CA ALA A 65 16.41 -9.13 -0.22
C ALA A 65 17.09 -9.40 -1.59
N PRO A 66 18.05 -8.58 -2.06
CA PRO A 66 18.84 -8.91 -3.26
C PRO A 66 19.70 -10.16 -3.09
N TYR A 67 20.19 -10.44 -1.88
CA TYR A 67 20.96 -11.65 -1.60
C TYR A 67 20.08 -12.90 -1.71
N PHE A 68 18.92 -12.92 -1.04
CA PHE A 68 17.97 -14.05 -1.17
C PHE A 68 17.44 -14.22 -2.59
N HIS A 69 17.30 -13.14 -3.36
CA HIS A 69 16.98 -13.24 -4.78
C HIS A 69 18.06 -13.99 -5.58
N LYS A 70 19.34 -13.75 -5.30
CA LYS A 70 20.47 -14.36 -6.04
C LYS A 70 20.82 -15.76 -5.55
N THR A 71 20.68 -16.03 -4.26
CA THR A 71 21.08 -17.29 -3.63
C THR A 71 19.88 -18.19 -3.37
N TRP A 72 19.58 -19.06 -4.34
CA TRP A 72 18.39 -19.92 -4.32
C TRP A 72 18.28 -20.78 -3.05
N ASP A 73 19.36 -21.46 -2.66
CA ASP A 73 19.37 -22.33 -1.47
C ASP A 73 19.07 -21.57 -0.18
N ALA A 74 19.56 -20.33 -0.07
CA ALA A 74 19.28 -19.48 1.07
C ALA A 74 17.81 -19.04 1.10
N ALA A 75 17.21 -18.75 -0.05
CA ALA A 75 15.81 -18.39 -0.16
C ALA A 75 14.88 -19.57 0.16
N GLU A 76 15.18 -20.77 -0.36
CA GLU A 76 14.46 -21.99 -0.03
C GLU A 76 14.58 -22.33 1.46
N ALA A 77 15.77 -22.19 2.05
CA ALA A 77 15.96 -22.38 3.48
C ALA A 77 15.12 -21.39 4.31
N LEU A 78 15.08 -20.11 3.90
CA LEU A 78 14.26 -19.10 4.57
C LEU A 78 12.77 -19.40 4.42
N LEU A 79 12.32 -19.75 3.21
CA LEU A 79 10.95 -20.17 2.95
C LEU A 79 10.55 -21.35 3.82
N TYR A 80 11.40 -22.39 3.91
CA TYR A 80 11.15 -23.57 4.73
C TYR A 80 10.96 -23.22 6.20
N VAL A 81 11.83 -22.38 6.78
CA VAL A 81 11.72 -21.99 8.18
C VAL A 81 10.47 -21.12 8.42
N CYS A 82 10.23 -20.11 7.56
CA CYS A 82 9.04 -19.27 7.68
C CYS A 82 7.73 -20.07 7.57
N ARG A 83 7.69 -21.14 6.77
CA ARG A 83 6.52 -22.03 6.66
C ARG A 83 6.14 -22.67 7.99
N ARG A 84 7.13 -23.03 8.81
CA ARG A 84 6.91 -23.62 10.14
C ARG A 84 6.42 -22.60 11.16
N LEU A 85 6.63 -21.31 10.88
CA LEU A 85 6.23 -20.19 11.73
C LEU A 85 5.02 -19.42 11.18
N TRP A 86 4.33 -19.96 10.17
CA TRP A 86 3.11 -19.33 9.66
C TRP A 86 2.07 -19.20 10.77
N GLY A 87 1.44 -18.01 10.84
CA GLY A 87 0.49 -17.66 11.90
C GLY A 87 1.13 -16.97 13.11
N GLN A 88 2.45 -16.98 13.24
CA GLN A 88 3.14 -16.14 14.23
C GLN A 88 3.16 -14.67 13.80
N PRO A 89 3.06 -13.71 14.74
CA PRO A 89 3.28 -12.30 14.45
C PRO A 89 4.62 -12.05 13.77
N TYR A 90 4.72 -10.96 13.00
CA TYR A 90 5.93 -10.51 12.29
C TYR A 90 6.47 -11.41 11.17
N ILE A 91 6.12 -12.69 11.12
CA ILE A 91 6.65 -13.63 10.11
C ILE A 91 6.21 -13.26 8.70
N ALA A 92 4.94 -12.91 8.47
CA ALA A 92 4.50 -12.48 7.14
C ALA A 92 5.24 -11.19 6.68
N PRO A 93 5.40 -10.15 7.51
CA PRO A 93 6.29 -9.02 7.24
C PRO A 93 7.74 -9.40 6.91
N VAL A 94 8.41 -10.19 7.77
CA VAL A 94 9.81 -10.63 7.55
C VAL A 94 9.93 -11.41 6.24
N TYR A 95 9.03 -12.38 6.02
CA TYR A 95 8.94 -13.17 4.80
C TYR A 95 8.82 -12.27 3.56
N THR A 96 7.95 -11.26 3.62
CA THR A 96 7.76 -10.30 2.53
C THR A 96 9.03 -9.49 2.27
N LEU A 97 9.61 -8.89 3.32
CA LEU A 97 10.79 -8.03 3.19
C LEU A 97 11.97 -8.77 2.58
N LEU A 98 12.16 -10.04 2.92
CA LEU A 98 13.33 -10.81 2.49
C LEU A 98 13.13 -11.59 1.19
N LEU A 99 11.91 -12.05 0.88
CA LEU A 99 11.65 -12.94 -0.27
C LEU A 99 10.86 -12.31 -1.41
N HIS A 100 10.42 -11.04 -1.32
CA HIS A 100 9.59 -10.43 -2.36
C HIS A 100 10.22 -10.47 -3.75
N ARG A 101 11.51 -10.14 -3.88
CA ARG A 101 12.22 -10.18 -5.17
C ARG A 101 12.32 -11.61 -5.70
N TRP A 102 12.67 -12.57 -4.84
CA TRP A 102 12.80 -13.96 -5.25
C TRP A 102 11.48 -14.56 -5.74
N LEU A 103 10.38 -14.34 -5.01
CA LEU A 103 9.05 -14.89 -5.32
C LEU A 103 8.40 -14.26 -6.54
N LEU A 104 8.57 -12.95 -6.74
CA LEU A 104 7.90 -12.22 -7.82
C LEU A 104 8.69 -12.20 -9.13
N LEU A 105 10.03 -12.31 -9.08
CA LEU A 105 10.85 -12.35 -10.29
C LEU A 105 11.06 -13.78 -10.83
N HIS A 106 11.06 -14.80 -9.99
CA HIS A 106 11.21 -16.19 -10.43
C HIS A 106 9.86 -16.92 -10.48
N LYS A 107 9.52 -17.44 -11.66
CA LYS A 107 8.27 -18.20 -11.89
C LYS A 107 8.22 -19.53 -11.13
N ASP A 108 9.37 -20.09 -10.77
CA ASP A 108 9.52 -21.40 -10.14
C ASP A 108 9.71 -21.32 -8.62
N ALA A 109 9.86 -20.12 -8.05
CA ALA A 109 10.08 -19.92 -6.62
C ALA A 109 8.89 -20.41 -5.77
N GLY A 110 9.20 -21.13 -4.68
CA GLY A 110 8.22 -21.69 -3.75
C GLY A 110 7.43 -22.89 -4.30
N GLY A 111 7.79 -23.39 -5.48
CA GLY A 111 7.17 -24.54 -6.13
C GLY A 111 5.77 -24.27 -6.70
N GLN A 112 5.48 -24.85 -7.87
CA GLN A 112 4.25 -24.56 -8.63
C GLN A 112 2.95 -24.82 -7.84
N LEU A 113 2.94 -25.84 -6.98
CA LEU A 113 1.74 -26.24 -6.23
C LEU A 113 1.37 -25.27 -5.09
N GLN A 114 2.37 -24.64 -4.45
CA GLN A 114 2.15 -23.78 -3.27
C GLN A 114 2.37 -22.29 -3.57
N ARG A 115 2.77 -21.94 -4.79
CA ARG A 115 3.08 -20.57 -5.20
C ARG A 115 1.97 -19.56 -4.88
N GLN A 116 0.71 -19.93 -5.08
CA GLN A 116 -0.45 -19.09 -4.72
C GLN A 116 -0.49 -18.77 -3.21
N LYS A 117 -0.15 -19.73 -2.34
CA LYS A 117 -0.11 -19.49 -0.90
C LYS A 117 1.05 -18.57 -0.54
N HIS A 118 2.22 -18.79 -1.14
CA HIS A 118 3.41 -17.97 -0.91
C HIS A 118 3.20 -16.50 -1.28
N VAL A 119 2.63 -16.24 -2.46
CA VAL A 119 2.35 -14.86 -2.87
C VAL A 119 1.24 -14.25 -2.02
N ASN A 120 0.23 -15.00 -1.58
CA ASN A 120 -0.78 -14.48 -0.64
C ASN A 120 -0.19 -14.07 0.71
N VAL A 121 0.76 -14.85 1.26
CA VAL A 121 1.48 -14.49 2.49
C VAL A 121 2.29 -13.22 2.28
N LEU A 122 2.98 -13.10 1.13
CA LEU A 122 3.71 -11.89 0.74
C LEU A 122 2.78 -10.68 0.66
N VAL A 123 1.62 -10.80 -0.01
CA VAL A 123 0.61 -9.74 -0.10
C VAL A 123 0.13 -9.33 1.30
N SER A 124 -0.18 -10.30 2.16
CA SER A 124 -0.58 -10.02 3.54
C SER A 124 0.49 -9.25 4.33
N GLY A 125 1.76 -9.70 4.26
CA GLY A 125 2.86 -9.05 4.95
C GLY A 125 3.16 -7.65 4.39
N ALA A 126 3.14 -7.47 3.06
CA ALA A 126 3.29 -6.17 2.42
C ALA A 126 2.21 -5.18 2.88
N ARG A 127 0.95 -5.64 2.98
CA ARG A 127 -0.17 -4.83 3.48
C ARG A 127 0.08 -4.38 4.92
N GLN A 128 0.55 -5.27 5.80
CA GLN A 128 0.86 -4.92 7.19
C GLN A 128 1.97 -3.87 7.29
N LEU A 129 3.07 -4.07 6.56
CA LEU A 129 4.21 -3.16 6.51
C LEU A 129 3.80 -1.76 6.04
N ILE A 130 3.09 -1.70 4.91
CA ILE A 130 2.69 -0.44 4.30
C ILE A 130 1.67 0.30 5.17
N TRP A 131 0.74 -0.41 5.82
CA TRP A 131 -0.11 0.22 6.83
C TRP A 131 0.71 0.75 8.01
N GLY A 132 1.81 0.11 8.39
CA GLY A 132 2.75 0.63 9.38
C GLY A 132 3.32 2.00 8.97
N ASP A 133 3.73 2.14 7.71
CA ASP A 133 4.20 3.42 7.15
C ASP A 133 3.09 4.49 7.13
N VAL A 134 1.87 4.10 6.74
CA VAL A 134 0.74 5.01 6.72
C VAL A 134 0.34 5.47 8.12
N HIS A 135 0.35 4.59 9.12
CA HIS A 135 0.01 4.97 10.49
C HIS A 135 1.11 5.81 11.14
N SER A 136 2.37 5.50 10.89
CA SER A 136 3.52 6.27 11.40
C SER A 136 3.82 7.54 10.58
N SER A 137 3.21 7.70 9.40
CA SER A 137 3.50 8.76 8.42
C SER A 137 4.95 8.76 7.89
N ALA A 138 5.71 7.70 8.16
CA ALA A 138 7.10 7.54 7.76
C ALA A 138 7.20 6.50 6.65
N PRO A 139 7.86 6.78 5.51
CA PRO A 139 7.95 5.85 4.37
C PRO A 139 9.11 4.84 4.55
N ASN A 140 9.14 4.10 5.66
CA ASN A 140 10.22 3.16 5.98
C ASN A 140 10.34 2.01 4.98
N PHE A 141 9.23 1.60 4.38
CA PHE A 141 9.12 0.52 3.42
C PHE A 141 8.93 1.01 1.98
N ARG A 142 9.26 2.27 1.69
CA ARG A 142 9.27 2.81 0.32
C ARG A 142 10.04 1.92 -0.66
N PRO A 143 11.25 1.39 -0.36
CA PRO A 143 11.94 0.49 -1.29
C PRO A 143 11.16 -0.78 -1.65
N LEU A 144 10.40 -1.35 -0.68
CA LEU A 144 9.51 -2.48 -0.96
C LEU A 144 8.35 -2.03 -1.85
N TYR A 145 7.71 -0.91 -1.53
CA TYR A 145 6.59 -0.40 -2.30
C TYR A 145 7.00 -0.04 -3.74
N ASP A 146 8.14 0.64 -3.92
CA ASP A 146 8.68 1.00 -5.23
C ASP A 146 8.96 -0.24 -6.08
N PHE A 147 9.49 -1.32 -5.49
CA PHE A 147 9.62 -2.59 -6.19
C PHE A 147 8.27 -3.15 -6.65
N LEU A 148 7.29 -3.25 -5.74
CA LEU A 148 5.96 -3.79 -6.07
C LEU A 148 5.26 -2.94 -7.13
N ALA A 149 5.37 -1.62 -7.03
CA ALA A 149 4.72 -0.68 -7.94
C ALA A 149 5.45 -0.58 -9.28
N ARG A 150 6.75 -0.20 -9.28
CA ARG A 150 7.50 0.16 -10.50
C ARG A 150 8.06 -1.06 -11.23
N GLU A 151 8.57 -2.06 -10.51
CA GLU A 151 9.20 -3.24 -11.12
C GLU A 151 8.19 -4.36 -11.43
N ILE A 152 7.06 -4.41 -10.74
CA ILE A 152 6.06 -5.48 -10.94
C ILE A 152 4.76 -4.96 -11.58
N VAL A 153 4.03 -4.05 -10.92
CA VAL A 153 2.67 -3.70 -11.35
C VAL A 153 2.62 -2.73 -12.54
N LEU A 154 3.44 -1.69 -12.50
CA LEU A 154 3.51 -0.60 -13.48
C LEU A 154 4.69 -0.76 -14.45
N ALA A 155 5.37 -1.90 -14.42
CA ALA A 155 6.45 -2.21 -15.35
C ALA A 155 5.97 -2.10 -16.79
N THR A 156 6.79 -1.53 -17.67
CA THR A 156 6.41 -1.27 -19.07
C THR A 156 6.22 -2.58 -19.86
N ASP A 157 7.07 -3.57 -19.62
CA ASP A 157 7.04 -4.89 -20.28
C ASP A 157 6.00 -5.84 -19.67
N ARG A 158 5.54 -5.56 -18.44
CA ARG A 158 4.58 -6.36 -17.66
C ARG A 158 4.88 -7.86 -17.66
N SER A 159 6.15 -8.24 -17.80
CA SER A 159 6.54 -9.63 -18.03
C SER A 159 6.33 -10.52 -16.80
N HIS A 160 6.49 -9.94 -15.61
CA HIS A 160 6.38 -10.65 -14.33
C HIS A 160 4.93 -10.94 -13.90
N LEU A 161 4.00 -10.00 -14.12
CA LEU A 161 2.61 -10.10 -13.67
C LEU A 161 1.87 -11.36 -14.18
N PRO A 162 1.90 -11.71 -15.49
CA PRO A 162 1.24 -12.89 -16.03
C PRO A 162 1.81 -14.23 -15.53
N THR A 163 3.03 -14.21 -14.96
CA THR A 163 3.60 -15.40 -14.34
C THR A 163 2.90 -15.74 -13.04
N LEU A 164 2.33 -14.76 -12.34
CA LEU A 164 1.75 -14.93 -11.02
C LEU A 164 0.38 -15.64 -11.08
N PRO A 165 0.03 -16.45 -10.07
CA PRO A 165 -1.25 -17.15 -10.09
C PRO A 165 -2.45 -16.19 -9.92
N GLY A 166 -3.57 -16.58 -10.52
CA GLY A 166 -4.75 -15.75 -10.79
C GLY A 166 -5.40 -14.99 -9.62
N PRO A 167 -5.45 -15.53 -8.40
CA PRO A 167 -5.92 -14.75 -7.25
C PRO A 167 -4.83 -13.87 -6.62
N SER A 168 -3.56 -14.27 -6.69
CA SER A 168 -2.43 -13.59 -6.05
C SER A 168 -2.15 -12.21 -6.64
N TRP A 169 -2.17 -12.10 -7.97
CA TRP A 169 -1.87 -10.83 -8.63
C TRP A 169 -2.91 -9.75 -8.30
N VAL A 170 -4.21 -10.08 -8.13
CA VAL A 170 -5.24 -9.12 -7.70
C VAL A 170 -4.88 -8.55 -6.33
N GLY A 171 -4.37 -9.38 -5.43
CA GLY A 171 -3.87 -8.94 -4.13
C GLY A 171 -2.74 -7.91 -4.24
N LEU A 172 -1.81 -8.10 -5.17
CA LEU A 172 -0.75 -7.12 -5.45
C LEU A 172 -1.31 -5.83 -6.05
N LEU A 173 -2.22 -5.94 -7.02
CA LEU A 173 -2.89 -4.78 -7.62
C LEU A 173 -3.61 -3.95 -6.55
N THR A 174 -4.37 -4.60 -5.66
CA THR A 174 -5.04 -3.95 -4.54
C THR A 174 -4.05 -3.17 -3.66
N ILE A 175 -2.91 -3.76 -3.28
CA ILE A 175 -1.92 -3.06 -2.43
C ILE A 175 -1.32 -1.86 -3.16
N VAL A 176 -0.90 -2.04 -4.41
CA VAL A 176 -0.30 -0.94 -5.17
C VAL A 176 -1.33 0.17 -5.37
N ALA A 177 -2.56 -0.15 -5.77
CA ALA A 177 -3.64 0.81 -5.94
C ALA A 177 -3.96 1.58 -4.65
N ALA A 178 -4.13 0.87 -3.53
CA ALA A 178 -4.49 1.44 -2.24
C ALA A 178 -3.50 2.53 -1.79
N PHE A 179 -2.19 2.28 -1.95
CA PHE A 179 -1.15 3.13 -1.39
C PHE A 179 -0.43 4.01 -2.41
N LEU A 180 -0.86 4.00 -3.67
CA LEU A 180 -0.27 4.83 -4.74
C LEU A 180 -0.20 6.31 -4.35
N PRO A 181 -1.27 6.96 -3.85
CA PRO A 181 -1.20 8.38 -3.50
C PRO A 181 -0.34 8.68 -2.26
N PHE A 182 -0.01 7.66 -1.44
CA PHE A 182 0.87 7.84 -0.29
C PHE A 182 2.35 7.85 -0.70
N TYR A 183 2.76 6.98 -1.64
CA TYR A 183 4.17 6.87 -2.03
C TYR A 183 4.54 7.66 -3.28
N TYR A 184 3.63 7.84 -4.24
CA TYR A 184 3.94 8.49 -5.51
C TYR A 184 3.89 10.02 -5.41
N PRO A 185 4.78 10.73 -6.13
CA PRO A 185 4.64 12.15 -6.30
C PRO A 185 3.40 12.46 -7.15
N ALA A 186 2.79 13.62 -6.88
CA ALA A 186 1.59 14.11 -7.55
C ALA A 186 1.73 14.15 -9.09
N GLU A 187 2.92 14.45 -9.59
CA GLU A 187 3.22 14.62 -11.02
C GLU A 187 3.20 13.29 -11.78
N GLU A 188 3.65 12.20 -11.15
CA GLU A 188 3.67 10.86 -11.76
C GLU A 188 2.34 10.12 -11.60
N LEU A 189 1.51 10.54 -10.63
CA LEU A 189 0.32 9.80 -10.23
C LEU A 189 -0.72 9.66 -11.36
N ALA A 190 -0.95 10.72 -12.14
CA ALA A 190 -1.90 10.67 -13.25
C ALA A 190 -1.47 9.65 -14.32
N ALA A 191 -0.18 9.65 -14.68
CA ALA A 191 0.37 8.71 -15.65
C ALA A 191 0.33 7.27 -15.12
N ALA A 192 0.62 7.06 -13.84
CA ALA A 192 0.54 5.75 -13.19
C ALA A 192 -0.89 5.18 -13.18
N ILE A 193 -1.90 6.02 -12.91
CA ILE A 193 -3.31 5.60 -12.89
C ILE A 193 -3.80 5.25 -14.30
N ASP A 194 -3.46 6.05 -15.31
CA ASP A 194 -3.88 5.82 -16.70
C ASP A 194 -3.41 4.46 -17.22
N HIS A 195 -2.22 4.02 -16.79
CA HIS A 195 -1.62 2.74 -17.18
C HIS A 195 -1.81 1.63 -16.14
N PHE A 196 -2.63 1.85 -15.11
CA PHE A 196 -2.83 0.85 -14.07
C PHE A 196 -3.54 -0.39 -14.64
N PRO A 197 -3.01 -1.62 -14.43
CA PRO A 197 -3.60 -2.82 -15.00
C PRO A 197 -4.93 -3.18 -14.34
N GLY A 198 -5.85 -3.73 -15.13
CA GLY A 198 -7.13 -4.27 -14.63
C GLY A 198 -6.98 -5.63 -13.93
N PRO A 199 -8.04 -6.10 -13.25
CA PRO A 199 -8.05 -7.36 -12.50
C PRO A 199 -8.37 -8.58 -13.36
N ASP A 200 -8.40 -8.48 -14.69
CA ASP A 200 -8.63 -9.62 -15.59
C ASP A 200 -7.34 -10.10 -16.26
N GLN A 201 -6.80 -11.25 -15.83
CA GLN A 201 -5.53 -11.79 -16.34
C GLN A 201 -5.61 -12.15 -17.81
N ARG A 202 -6.81 -12.48 -18.31
CA ARG A 202 -7.02 -12.85 -19.71
C ARG A 202 -6.65 -11.69 -20.64
N HIS A 203 -6.85 -10.46 -20.18
CA HIS A 203 -6.46 -9.27 -20.91
C HIS A 203 -4.97 -8.94 -20.77
N ALA A 204 -4.36 -9.29 -19.63
CA ALA A 204 -2.92 -9.09 -19.39
C ALA A 204 -2.03 -9.99 -20.29
N ARG A 205 -2.44 -11.23 -20.56
CA ARG A 205 -1.68 -12.17 -21.42
C ARG A 205 -1.80 -11.86 -22.91
N HIS A 206 -2.94 -11.34 -23.35
CA HIS A 206 -3.24 -11.12 -24.77
C HIS A 206 -2.85 -9.72 -25.28
N ARG A 207 -2.60 -8.76 -24.37
CA ARG A 207 -2.29 -7.36 -24.69
C ARG A 207 -0.92 -6.93 -24.16
N LEU A 208 0.10 -7.72 -24.44
CA LEU A 208 1.49 -7.49 -24.02
C LEU A 208 2.16 -6.25 -24.64
N SER A 209 1.45 -5.41 -25.41
CA SER A 209 1.99 -4.12 -25.86
C SER A 209 1.16 -2.90 -25.47
N ASN A 210 -0.16 -2.99 -25.27
CA ASN A 210 -1.02 -1.83 -25.10
C ASN A 210 -2.13 -2.10 -24.05
N GLY A 211 -1.79 -1.97 -22.77
CA GLY A 211 -2.79 -1.85 -21.71
C GLY A 211 -3.80 -0.76 -22.10
N HIS A 212 -5.09 -1.04 -22.02
CA HIS A 212 -6.09 -0.03 -22.37
C HIS A 212 -6.09 1.03 -21.28
N ARG A 213 -6.04 2.32 -21.67
CA ARG A 213 -6.09 3.42 -20.71
C ARG A 213 -7.30 3.27 -19.80
N GLY A 214 -7.06 3.32 -18.50
CA GLY A 214 -8.11 3.24 -17.48
C GLY A 214 -8.70 1.84 -17.22
N GLU A 215 -8.10 0.75 -17.72
CA GLU A 215 -8.58 -0.62 -17.47
C GLU A 215 -8.66 -0.95 -15.97
N GLY A 216 -7.67 -0.49 -15.19
CA GLY A 216 -7.65 -0.66 -13.74
C GLY A 216 -8.31 0.47 -12.94
N ALA A 217 -8.89 1.48 -13.59
CA ALA A 217 -9.37 2.68 -12.92
C ALA A 217 -10.46 2.39 -11.88
N ASP A 218 -11.41 1.49 -12.20
CA ASP A 218 -12.50 1.14 -11.28
C ASP A 218 -12.01 0.45 -10.00
N MET A 219 -11.06 -0.51 -10.13
CA MET A 219 -10.42 -1.14 -8.98
C MET A 219 -9.65 -0.10 -8.17
N LEU A 220 -8.85 0.72 -8.85
CA LEU A 220 -8.03 1.71 -8.20
C LEU A 220 -8.88 2.67 -7.37
N VAL A 221 -9.93 3.28 -7.95
CA VAL A 221 -10.81 4.20 -7.24
C VAL A 221 -11.54 3.51 -6.07
N GLY A 222 -11.91 2.24 -6.22
CA GLY A 222 -12.45 1.43 -5.13
C GLY A 222 -11.48 1.35 -3.94
N GLU A 223 -10.24 0.99 -4.21
CA GLU A 223 -9.19 0.88 -3.19
C GLU A 223 -8.82 2.25 -2.58
N LEU A 224 -8.87 3.33 -3.36
CA LEU A 224 -8.69 4.69 -2.84
C LEU A 224 -9.74 5.02 -1.78
N ALA A 225 -11.01 4.73 -2.07
CA ALA A 225 -12.11 4.98 -1.14
C ALA A 225 -11.97 4.13 0.14
N ASP A 226 -11.64 2.84 -0.01
CA ASP A 226 -11.50 1.93 1.12
C ASP A 226 -10.27 2.26 1.98
N THR A 227 -9.19 2.76 1.38
CA THR A 227 -7.99 3.23 2.09
C THR A 227 -8.27 4.50 2.88
N LEU A 228 -8.89 5.52 2.26
CA LEU A 228 -9.29 6.76 2.94
C LEU A 228 -10.15 6.48 4.18
N ARG A 229 -11.06 5.50 4.09
CA ARG A 229 -11.90 5.10 5.20
C ARG A 229 -11.10 4.52 6.37
N GLN A 230 -9.98 3.86 6.12
CA GLN A 230 -9.20 3.16 7.15
C GLN A 230 -8.13 4.05 7.79
N MET A 231 -7.63 5.05 7.06
CA MET A 231 -6.61 5.98 7.58
C MET A 231 -7.06 6.71 8.85
N ARG A 232 -6.11 6.87 9.78
CA ARG A 232 -6.34 7.52 11.09
C ARG A 232 -5.41 8.70 11.35
N THR A 233 -4.22 8.69 10.77
CA THR A 233 -3.20 9.72 11.01
C THR A 233 -3.42 10.95 10.13
N GLU A 234 -3.41 12.13 10.75
CA GLU A 234 -3.58 13.41 10.05
C GLU A 234 -2.58 13.60 8.91
N ALA A 235 -1.27 13.42 9.19
CA ALA A 235 -0.23 13.68 8.22
C ALA A 235 -0.37 12.81 6.96
N SER A 236 -0.68 11.53 7.14
CA SER A 236 -0.96 10.62 6.04
C SER A 236 -2.23 10.98 5.27
N LEU A 237 -3.31 11.34 5.95
CA LEU A 237 -4.54 11.80 5.30
C LEU A 237 -4.29 13.04 4.44
N LEU A 238 -3.55 14.03 4.96
CA LEU A 238 -3.18 15.23 4.23
C LEU A 238 -2.30 14.91 3.01
N ARG A 239 -1.29 14.04 3.17
CA ARG A 239 -0.45 13.57 2.06
C ARG A 239 -1.29 12.93 0.96
N TYR A 240 -2.21 12.04 1.34
CA TYR A 240 -3.09 11.32 0.42
C TYR A 240 -4.05 12.28 -0.31
N LEU A 241 -4.70 13.20 0.42
CA LEU A 241 -5.60 14.20 -0.15
C LEU A 241 -4.86 15.15 -1.09
N LYS A 242 -3.64 15.58 -0.76
CA LYS A 242 -2.80 16.40 -1.65
C LYS A 242 -2.51 15.68 -2.97
N ALA A 243 -2.20 14.39 -2.90
CA ALA A 243 -1.98 13.58 -4.09
C ALA A 243 -3.27 13.43 -4.92
N LEU A 244 -4.43 13.23 -4.29
CA LEU A 244 -5.72 13.21 -5.00
C LEU A 244 -6.09 14.57 -5.63
N LEU A 245 -5.75 15.69 -4.99
CA LEU A 245 -5.99 17.02 -5.53
C LEU A 245 -5.24 17.23 -6.85
N ALA A 246 -4.02 16.69 -6.97
CA ALA A 246 -3.24 16.75 -8.20
C ALA A 246 -3.92 16.05 -9.38
N LEU A 247 -4.87 15.14 -9.12
CA LEU A 247 -5.62 14.41 -10.13
C LEU A 247 -6.80 15.20 -10.73
N GLN A 248 -7.03 16.45 -10.32
CA GLN A 248 -8.17 17.27 -10.78
C GLN A 248 -8.34 17.39 -12.30
N ARG A 249 -7.27 17.22 -13.08
CA ARG A 249 -7.27 17.31 -14.55
C ARG A 249 -7.13 15.96 -15.24
N SER A 250 -7.05 14.87 -14.48
CA SER A 250 -6.87 13.53 -15.04
C SER A 250 -8.20 12.89 -15.43
N THR A 251 -8.17 12.02 -16.43
CA THR A 251 -9.37 11.37 -16.99
C THR A 251 -9.70 10.05 -16.29
N PHE A 252 -9.01 9.69 -15.20
CA PHE A 252 -9.25 8.41 -14.51
C PHE A 252 -10.71 8.22 -14.05
N LEU A 253 -11.39 9.29 -13.62
CA LEU A 253 -12.80 9.22 -13.22
C LEU A 253 -13.74 8.94 -14.40
N THR A 254 -13.36 9.23 -15.65
CA THR A 254 -14.19 8.90 -16.82
C THR A 254 -14.19 7.40 -17.11
N HIS A 255 -13.12 6.71 -16.74
CA HIS A 255 -12.95 5.26 -16.91
C HIS A 255 -13.47 4.46 -15.69
N THR A 256 -14.02 5.14 -14.69
CA THR A 256 -14.51 4.54 -13.43
C THR A 256 -16.03 4.39 -13.47
N ARG A 257 -16.57 3.28 -12.94
CA ARG A 257 -18.03 3.07 -12.89
C ARG A 257 -18.69 4.10 -11.98
N ARG A 258 -19.94 4.48 -12.31
CA ARG A 258 -20.70 5.48 -11.55
C ARG A 258 -20.81 5.13 -10.06
N ILE A 259 -21.04 3.86 -9.73
CA ILE A 259 -21.18 3.40 -8.33
C ILE A 259 -19.89 3.63 -7.52
N THR A 260 -18.73 3.35 -8.11
CA THR A 260 -17.42 3.50 -7.48
C THR A 260 -17.06 4.98 -7.30
N ARG A 261 -17.41 5.82 -8.28
CA ARG A 261 -17.29 7.29 -8.16
C ARG A 261 -18.12 7.84 -7.00
N ILE A 262 -19.37 7.36 -6.84
CA ILE A 262 -20.24 7.76 -5.74
C ILE A 262 -19.64 7.33 -4.39
N ARG A 263 -19.06 6.13 -4.29
CA ARG A 263 -18.36 5.67 -3.08
C ARG A 263 -17.21 6.61 -2.70
N LEU A 264 -16.31 6.92 -3.63
CA LEU A 264 -15.21 7.85 -3.37
C LEU A 264 -15.74 9.23 -2.95
N GLN A 265 -16.77 9.74 -3.63
CA GLN A 265 -17.39 11.01 -3.29
C GLN A 265 -17.99 11.01 -1.88
N ALA A 266 -18.65 9.93 -1.48
CA ALA A 266 -19.23 9.78 -0.14
C ALA A 266 -18.15 9.74 0.95
N GLU A 267 -17.04 9.02 0.73
CA GLU A 267 -15.91 8.99 1.67
C GLU A 267 -15.29 10.38 1.82
N LEU A 268 -15.00 11.08 0.71
CA LEU A 268 -14.48 12.45 0.75
C LEU A 268 -15.44 13.40 1.47
N TYR A 269 -16.74 13.28 1.23
CA TYR A 269 -17.76 14.07 1.93
C TYR A 269 -17.76 13.81 3.44
N SER A 270 -17.62 12.54 3.87
CA SER A 270 -17.53 12.19 5.29
C SER A 270 -16.36 12.88 5.99
N LEU A 271 -15.25 13.09 5.28
CA LEU A 271 -14.06 13.79 5.77
C LEU A 271 -14.25 15.31 5.84
N THR A 272 -15.32 15.90 5.28
CA THR A 272 -15.58 17.36 5.38
C THR A 272 -16.38 17.74 6.62
N SER A 273 -17.07 16.78 7.24
CA SER A 273 -18.00 17.01 8.33
C SER A 273 -17.27 17.25 9.65
N ARG A 274 -17.54 18.40 10.31
CA ARG A 274 -16.92 18.78 11.59
C ARG A 274 -17.42 18.01 12.82
N GLY A 275 -18.43 17.15 12.65
CA GLY A 275 -19.08 16.41 13.74
C GLY A 275 -19.41 14.95 13.41
N GLY A 276 -18.69 14.36 12.44
CA GLY A 276 -18.82 12.93 12.15
C GLY A 276 -18.25 12.05 13.28
N PRO A 277 -18.48 10.72 13.25
CA PRO A 277 -18.00 9.78 14.28
C PRO A 277 -16.46 9.73 14.43
N ARG A 278 -15.72 10.39 13.53
CA ARG A 278 -14.28 10.60 13.58
C ARG A 278 -14.08 12.11 13.71
N TYR A 279 -13.75 12.60 14.90
CA TYR A 279 -13.39 14.01 15.11
C TYR A 279 -12.09 14.31 14.37
N LEU A 280 -12.20 14.70 13.09
CA LEU A 280 -11.05 14.95 12.22
C LEU A 280 -10.51 16.38 12.37
N PRO A 281 -9.18 16.57 12.26
CA PRO A 281 -8.57 17.90 12.28
C PRO A 281 -9.11 18.82 11.19
N ARG A 282 -9.14 20.13 11.47
CA ARG A 282 -9.66 21.14 10.53
C ARG A 282 -8.88 21.19 9.22
N SER A 283 -7.58 20.93 9.27
CA SER A 283 -6.68 20.80 8.13
C SER A 283 -7.17 19.72 7.15
N VAL A 284 -7.54 18.54 7.67
CA VAL A 284 -8.07 17.41 6.89
C VAL A 284 -9.42 17.79 6.28
N ASN A 285 -10.32 18.39 7.07
CA ASN A 285 -11.64 18.80 6.58
C ASN A 285 -11.52 19.81 5.41
N ALA A 286 -10.62 20.79 5.54
CA ALA A 286 -10.36 21.77 4.48
C ALA A 286 -9.75 21.12 3.22
N ALA A 287 -8.76 20.24 3.39
CA ALA A 287 -8.15 19.52 2.28
C ALA A 287 -9.16 18.60 1.56
N ALA A 288 -10.00 17.89 2.32
CA ALA A 288 -11.04 17.03 1.77
C ALA A 288 -12.09 17.84 0.99
N PHE A 289 -12.47 19.03 1.48
CA PHE A 289 -13.38 19.93 0.78
C PHE A 289 -12.80 20.40 -0.57
N GLN A 290 -11.51 20.77 -0.60
CA GLN A 290 -10.81 21.14 -1.83
C GLN A 290 -10.77 19.99 -2.85
N VAL A 291 -10.38 18.79 -2.41
CA VAL A 291 -10.35 17.59 -3.26
C VAL A 291 -11.74 17.27 -3.80
N LEU A 292 -12.76 17.32 -2.95
CA LEU A 292 -14.13 17.05 -3.32
C LEU A 292 -14.67 18.06 -4.34
N GLY A 293 -14.32 19.34 -4.20
CA GLY A 293 -14.66 20.39 -5.15
C GLY A 293 -13.96 20.20 -6.50
N ALA A 294 -12.68 19.82 -6.48
CA ALA A 294 -11.87 19.65 -7.68
C ALA A 294 -12.26 18.39 -8.48
N LEU A 295 -12.49 17.25 -7.80
CA LEU A 295 -12.84 15.98 -8.45
C LEU A 295 -14.33 15.87 -8.81
N PHE A 296 -15.22 16.56 -8.08
CA PHE A 296 -16.68 16.48 -8.25
C PHE A 296 -17.32 17.87 -8.28
N PRO A 297 -17.07 18.70 -9.32
CA PRO A 297 -17.46 20.11 -9.35
C PRO A 297 -18.98 20.35 -9.38
N ALA A 298 -19.76 19.42 -9.91
CA ALA A 298 -21.21 19.56 -10.11
C ALA A 298 -22.03 19.83 -8.82
N GLY A 299 -21.48 19.55 -7.63
CA GLY A 299 -22.15 19.81 -6.35
C GLY A 299 -21.54 20.96 -5.52
N HIS A 300 -20.56 21.71 -6.03
CA HIS A 300 -19.81 22.68 -5.20
C HIS A 300 -20.70 23.76 -4.57
N ARG A 301 -21.70 24.24 -5.32
CA ARG A 301 -22.60 25.32 -4.89
C ARG A 301 -23.50 24.94 -3.71
N SER A 302 -24.00 23.71 -3.66
CA SER A 302 -24.86 23.25 -2.55
C SER A 302 -24.10 22.96 -1.27
N ARG A 303 -22.77 22.78 -1.34
CA ARG A 303 -21.89 22.42 -0.22
C ARG A 303 -21.13 23.63 0.36
N SER A 304 -21.16 24.76 -0.32
CA SER A 304 -20.48 25.97 0.15
C SER A 304 -21.26 26.58 1.32
N PRO A 305 -20.59 26.98 2.41
CA PRO A 305 -21.27 27.61 3.56
C PRO A 305 -21.94 28.96 3.23
N GLU A 306 -21.68 29.50 2.03
CA GLU A 306 -22.33 30.70 1.47
C GLU A 306 -23.62 30.38 0.68
N SER A 307 -24.13 29.15 0.73
CA SER A 307 -25.40 28.82 0.07
C SER A 307 -26.57 29.53 0.77
N PRO A 308 -27.39 30.33 0.06
CA PRO A 308 -28.43 31.19 0.65
C PRO A 308 -29.66 30.45 1.23
N LEU A 309 -29.55 29.15 1.53
CA LEU A 309 -30.65 28.34 2.06
C LEU A 309 -30.64 28.21 3.60
N ALA A 310 -29.79 28.95 4.31
CA ALA A 310 -29.68 28.92 5.77
C ALA A 310 -30.29 30.14 6.49
N THR A 311 -31.24 30.84 5.88
CA THR A 311 -32.09 31.84 6.54
C THR A 311 -33.55 31.48 6.38
N VAL A 312 -34.02 30.54 7.19
CA VAL A 312 -35.44 30.52 7.59
C VAL A 312 -35.56 31.56 8.69
N GLY A 313 -36.13 32.72 8.35
CA GLY A 313 -36.42 33.79 9.29
C GLY A 313 -37.43 33.34 10.37
N PRO A 314 -37.45 34.01 11.52
CA PRO A 314 -38.32 33.64 12.64
C PRO A 314 -39.80 33.82 12.25
N LEU A 315 -40.62 32.83 12.63
CA LEU A 315 -42.08 32.93 12.59
C LEU A 315 -42.54 34.11 13.45
N GLU A 316 -43.00 35.18 12.81
CA GLU A 316 -43.71 36.26 13.48
C GLU A 316 -45.05 35.74 14.03
N ALA A 317 -45.20 35.86 15.34
CA ALA A 317 -46.43 35.62 16.05
C ALA A 317 -47.50 36.64 15.62
N HIS A 318 -48.58 36.16 15.00
CA HIS A 318 -49.77 36.95 14.78
C HIS A 318 -50.64 36.93 16.04
N VAL A 319 -50.50 37.98 16.85
CA VAL A 319 -51.47 38.36 17.88
C VAL A 319 -52.71 38.88 17.16
N ARG A 320 -53.86 38.21 17.35
CA ARG A 320 -55.18 38.81 17.12
C ARG A 320 -55.91 38.84 18.45
N GLY A 321 -56.06 40.04 18.99
CA GLY A 321 -57.04 40.36 20.02
C GLY A 321 -58.31 40.92 19.36
N ASP A 322 -59.43 40.39 19.81
CA ASP A 322 -60.75 40.99 20.04
C ASP A 322 -61.35 41.96 18.99
N CYS A 323 -62.42 41.47 18.34
CA CYS A 323 -63.78 42.03 18.37
C CYS A 323 -64.76 40.89 18.10
#